data_AF-Q9LAX6-F1
#
_entry.id   AF-Q9LAX6-F1
#
_cell.length_a   1.000
_cell.length_b   1.000
_cell.length_c   1.000
_cell.angle_alpha   90.00
_cell.angle_beta   90.00
_cell.angle_gamma   90.00
#
_symmetry.space_group_name_H-M   'P 1'
#
loop_
_entity.id
_entity.type
_entity.pdbx_description
1 polymer ?
#
loop_
_entity_poly.entity_id
_entity_poly.type
_entity_poly.pdbx_seq_one_letter_code
_entity_poly.pdbx_strand_id
1 'polypeptide(L)'
;MNKKKMILTSLASVAILGTGFVASSPTFVRAEESPQVVEKSSLEKKYEEAKAKADTAKKDYETAKKKAEDAQKKYDEDQKKTEDKAKAVKKVDEERQKANLAVQKAYVEYREAKDKASAEKKIEEAKRKQKEANKKFNEEQAKVVPEAKELAATKQKAEKAKKDAEVAKEKYDKAVQEVEVEKNKILEQDAENEKKIDVLQNKVADLEKGIAPYQNKVAELNKEIARLQSDLKDAEENNVEDYIKEGLEQAIADKKAELATTQQNIDKTQKDLEDAELELEKVLATLDPEGKTQDELDKEAAEDANIEALQNKVADLENKVAELDKEVTRLQSDLKDAEENNVEDYVKEGLEKALTDKKVELNNTQKALDTAPKALDTALNELGPDGDEEETPAPAPKPEQPAEQPKPAPAPKPEKTDDQQAEEDYARRSEEEYNRLPQQQPPKAEKPAPAPKPEQPVPAP
;
A
#
# COMPACT_ATOMS: atom_id res chain seq x y z
N MET A 1 10.93 -4.01 -13.42
CA MET A 1 11.20 -5.45 -13.24
C MET A 1 10.73 -5.80 -11.85
N ASN A 2 9.77 -6.72 -11.74
CA ASN A 2 9.05 -6.98 -10.50
C ASN A 2 9.96 -7.82 -9.57
N LYS A 3 10.75 -7.16 -8.73
CA LYS A 3 11.77 -7.79 -7.86
C LYS A 3 11.14 -8.89 -6.98
N LYS A 4 9.87 -8.73 -6.57
CA LYS A 4 9.09 -9.73 -5.83
C LYS A 4 9.00 -11.10 -6.50
N LYS A 5 8.76 -11.15 -7.82
CA LYS A 5 8.64 -12.42 -8.56
C LYS A 5 9.96 -13.19 -8.66
N MET A 6 11.09 -12.49 -8.55
CA MET A 6 12.43 -13.08 -8.55
C MET A 6 12.87 -13.58 -7.16
N ILE A 7 12.20 -13.10 -6.09
CA ILE A 7 12.51 -13.47 -4.70
C ILE A 7 11.72 -14.72 -4.28
N LEU A 8 10.42 -14.81 -4.61
CA LEU A 8 9.62 -16.00 -4.33
C LEU A 8 10.17 -17.28 -4.99
N THR A 9 10.76 -17.15 -6.18
CA THR A 9 11.40 -18.27 -6.88
C THR A 9 12.73 -18.71 -6.25
N SER A 10 13.37 -17.86 -5.43
CA SER A 10 14.58 -18.22 -4.66
C SER A 10 14.22 -18.92 -3.35
N LEU A 11 13.15 -18.47 -2.67
CA LEU A 11 12.64 -19.02 -1.40
C LEU A 11 12.28 -20.52 -1.49
N ALA A 12 11.62 -20.94 -2.58
CA ALA A 12 11.28 -22.36 -2.79
C ALA A 12 12.50 -23.26 -3.05
N SER A 13 13.66 -22.68 -3.42
CA SER A 13 14.83 -23.44 -3.87
C SER A 13 15.78 -23.86 -2.75
N VAL A 14 15.72 -23.26 -1.55
CA VAL A 14 16.71 -23.54 -0.47
C VAL A 14 16.26 -24.54 0.58
N ALA A 15 14.96 -24.84 0.66
CA ALA A 15 14.46 -25.93 1.50
C ALA A 15 14.87 -27.34 1.02
N ILE A 16 15.53 -27.49 -0.15
CA ILE A 16 15.70 -28.77 -0.84
C ILE A 16 16.94 -29.59 -0.42
N LEU A 17 17.94 -29.04 0.29
CA LEU A 17 19.25 -29.73 0.31
C LEU A 17 19.82 -30.16 1.67
N GLY A 18 19.06 -30.12 2.76
CA GLY A 18 19.58 -30.48 4.09
C GLY A 18 18.69 -31.42 4.89
N THR A 19 18.43 -32.64 4.41
CA THR A 19 17.78 -33.68 5.23
C THR A 19 18.75 -34.84 5.46
N GLY A 20 19.25 -34.95 6.68
CA GLY A 20 20.17 -35.99 7.11
C GLY A 20 20.60 -35.85 8.57
N PHE A 21 19.66 -36.07 9.51
CA PHE A 21 19.87 -36.68 10.85
C PHE A 21 20.11 -35.78 12.11
N VAL A 22 19.00 -35.56 12.85
CA VAL A 22 18.85 -35.65 14.34
C VAL A 22 19.00 -34.39 15.25
N ALA A 23 17.80 -33.89 15.60
CA ALA A 23 17.19 -33.61 16.92
C ALA A 23 17.66 -32.48 17.86
N SER A 24 16.81 -31.44 17.97
CA SER A 24 16.02 -31.10 19.18
C SER A 24 15.14 -29.87 18.91
N SER A 25 13.81 -30.03 18.81
CA SER A 25 12.88 -28.90 18.75
C SER A 25 12.01 -28.84 20.01
N PRO A 26 11.90 -27.68 20.68
CA PRO A 26 10.85 -27.44 21.67
C PRO A 26 9.53 -27.22 20.94
N THR A 27 8.45 -27.80 21.48
CA THR A 27 7.08 -27.54 21.06
C THR A 27 6.76 -26.05 21.21
N PHE A 28 6.66 -25.31 20.11
CA PHE A 28 6.01 -24.00 20.09
C PHE A 28 4.61 -24.15 19.51
N VAL A 29 3.62 -23.97 20.39
CA VAL A 29 2.23 -23.72 20.01
C VAL A 29 2.20 -22.34 19.37
N ARG A 30 1.97 -22.25 18.05
CA ARG A 30 1.73 -20.97 17.38
C ARG A 30 0.25 -20.63 17.46
N ALA A 31 -0.03 -19.43 17.98
CA ALA A 31 -1.36 -18.87 18.10
C ALA A 31 -1.97 -18.61 16.71
N GLU A 32 -3.25 -18.97 16.53
CA GLU A 32 -4.07 -18.56 15.39
C GLU A 32 -4.05 -17.01 15.28
N GLU A 33 -3.32 -16.47 14.29
CA GLU A 33 -3.47 -15.08 13.89
C GLU A 33 -4.68 -14.98 12.95
N SER A 34 -5.70 -14.26 13.42
CA SER A 34 -6.92 -13.92 12.67
C SER A 34 -6.61 -13.13 11.39
N PRO A 35 -7.51 -13.16 10.37
CA PRO A 35 -7.27 -12.52 9.07
C PRO A 35 -6.94 -11.03 9.25
N GLN A 36 -5.74 -10.65 8.84
CA GLN A 36 -5.25 -9.28 8.91
C GLN A 36 -5.97 -8.44 7.85
N VAL A 37 -6.98 -7.70 8.29
CA VAL A 37 -7.50 -6.57 7.53
C VAL A 37 -6.32 -5.65 7.23
N VAL A 38 -6.07 -5.38 5.95
CA VAL A 38 -5.01 -4.46 5.49
C VAL A 38 -5.23 -3.08 6.11
N GLU A 39 -4.63 -2.85 7.28
CA GLU A 39 -4.61 -1.54 7.90
C GLU A 39 -3.64 -0.66 7.10
N LYS A 40 -4.18 0.35 6.43
CA LYS A 40 -3.38 1.43 5.85
C LYS A 40 -2.37 1.94 6.90
N SER A 41 -1.11 2.12 6.48
CA SER A 41 -0.03 2.59 7.35
C SER A 41 -0.44 3.87 8.09
N SER A 42 0.11 4.09 9.29
CA SER A 42 -0.16 5.32 10.06
C SER A 42 0.21 6.58 9.27
N LEU A 43 1.18 6.50 8.36
CA LEU A 43 1.60 7.61 7.50
C LEU A 43 0.63 7.83 6.32
N GLU A 44 0.18 6.76 5.65
CA GLU A 44 -0.84 6.84 4.59
C GLU A 44 -2.11 7.53 5.09
N LYS A 45 -2.57 7.17 6.29
CA LYS A 45 -3.75 7.80 6.91
C LYS A 45 -3.54 9.30 7.10
N LYS A 46 -2.37 9.71 7.62
CA LYS A 46 -2.03 11.13 7.81
C LYS A 46 -1.89 11.89 6.50
N TYR A 47 -1.36 11.26 5.45
CA TYR A 47 -1.23 11.87 4.13
C TYR A 47 -2.61 12.14 3.52
N GLU A 48 -3.53 11.18 3.60
CA GLU A 48 -4.92 11.37 3.16
C GLU A 48 -5.66 12.43 3.98
N GLU A 49 -5.46 12.47 5.31
CA GLU A 49 -5.99 13.55 6.15
C GLU A 49 -5.45 14.93 5.75
N ALA A 50 -4.15 15.05 5.50
CA ALA A 50 -3.52 16.28 5.04
C ALA A 50 -4.08 16.72 3.68
N LYS A 51 -4.29 15.77 2.76
CA LYS A 51 -4.86 16.04 1.43
C LYS A 51 -6.30 16.54 1.54
N ALA A 52 -7.12 15.93 2.38
CA ALA A 52 -8.48 16.38 2.64
C ALA A 52 -8.55 17.79 3.23
N LYS A 53 -7.62 18.14 4.14
CA LYS A 53 -7.46 19.51 4.65
C LYS A 53 -7.09 20.48 3.54
N ALA A 54 -6.12 20.13 2.69
CA ALA A 54 -5.69 20.97 1.58
C ALA A 54 -6.82 21.23 0.56
N ASP A 55 -7.60 20.21 0.22
CA ASP A 55 -8.76 20.34 -0.67
C ASP A 55 -9.85 21.25 -0.08
N THR A 56 -10.06 21.18 1.23
CA THR A 56 -10.99 22.06 1.94
C THR A 56 -10.48 23.50 1.92
N ALA A 57 -9.22 23.71 2.28
CA ALA A 57 -8.59 25.04 2.28
C ALA A 57 -8.56 25.67 0.88
N LYS A 58 -8.40 24.86 -0.17
CA LYS A 58 -8.50 25.32 -1.57
C LYS A 58 -9.87 25.88 -1.91
N LYS A 59 -10.94 25.18 -1.51
CA LYS A 59 -12.33 25.65 -1.72
C LYS A 59 -12.59 26.97 -0.99
N ASP A 60 -12.08 27.10 0.24
CA ASP A 60 -12.20 28.33 1.02
C ASP A 60 -11.45 29.49 0.36
N TYR A 61 -10.23 29.25 -0.12
CA TYR A 61 -9.43 30.23 -0.85
C TYR A 61 -10.13 30.71 -2.13
N GLU A 62 -10.59 29.79 -2.98
CA GLU A 62 -11.30 30.16 -4.22
C GLU A 62 -12.58 30.96 -3.94
N THR A 63 -13.32 30.58 -2.88
CA THR A 63 -14.52 31.32 -2.45
C THR A 63 -14.17 32.73 -1.96
N ALA A 64 -13.12 32.87 -1.15
CA ALA A 64 -12.68 34.17 -0.63
C ALA A 64 -12.13 35.07 -1.75
N LYS A 65 -11.35 34.49 -2.67
CA LYS A 65 -10.82 35.17 -3.86
C LYS A 65 -11.94 35.74 -4.73
N LYS A 66 -12.97 34.95 -5.03
CA LYS A 66 -14.14 35.42 -5.81
C LYS A 66 -14.87 36.57 -5.11
N LYS A 67 -15.07 36.48 -3.79
CA LYS A 67 -15.67 37.58 -3.00
C LYS A 67 -14.81 38.86 -3.05
N ALA A 68 -13.48 38.73 -3.03
CA ALA A 68 -12.57 39.86 -3.14
C ALA A 68 -12.64 40.51 -4.52
N GLU A 69 -12.68 39.72 -5.59
CA GLU A 69 -12.85 40.20 -6.98
C GLU A 69 -14.18 40.92 -7.16
N ASP A 70 -15.29 40.34 -6.69
CA ASP A 70 -16.62 40.93 -6.78
C ASP A 70 -16.72 42.26 -6.00
N ALA A 71 -16.15 42.30 -4.79
CA ALA A 71 -16.13 43.50 -3.96
C ALA A 71 -15.27 44.62 -4.59
N GLN A 72 -14.11 44.25 -5.16
CA GLN A 72 -13.24 45.20 -5.86
C GLN A 72 -13.92 45.76 -7.12
N LYS A 73 -14.54 44.90 -7.93
CA LYS A 73 -15.28 45.31 -9.13
C LYS A 73 -16.37 46.33 -8.80
N LYS A 74 -17.13 46.09 -7.73
CA LYS A 74 -18.17 47.04 -7.28
C LYS A 74 -17.58 48.40 -6.88
N TYR A 75 -16.47 48.41 -6.14
CA TYR A 75 -15.78 49.66 -5.80
C TYR A 75 -15.27 50.40 -7.04
N ASP A 76 -14.64 49.70 -7.99
CA ASP A 76 -14.11 50.29 -9.22
C ASP A 76 -15.23 50.87 -10.10
N GLU A 77 -16.37 50.18 -10.20
CA GLU A 77 -17.56 50.66 -10.91
C GLU A 77 -18.15 51.93 -10.26
N ASP A 78 -18.27 51.95 -8.93
CA ASP A 78 -18.77 53.10 -8.18
C ASP A 78 -17.81 54.30 -8.30
N GLN A 79 -16.50 54.06 -8.19
CA GLN A 79 -15.47 55.08 -8.39
C GLN A 79 -15.55 55.66 -9.80
N LYS A 80 -15.63 54.81 -10.84
CA LYS A 80 -15.73 55.27 -12.23
C LYS A 80 -16.96 56.15 -12.47
N LYS A 81 -18.13 55.80 -11.93
CA LYS A 81 -19.34 56.63 -12.02
C LYS A 81 -19.14 58.02 -11.40
N THR A 82 -18.49 58.07 -10.23
CA THR A 82 -18.20 59.37 -9.57
C THR A 82 -17.20 60.21 -10.35
N GLU A 83 -16.16 59.61 -10.92
CA GLU A 83 -15.16 60.30 -11.75
C GLU A 83 -15.75 60.81 -13.06
N ASP A 84 -16.57 60.00 -13.74
CA ASP A 84 -17.20 60.37 -15.00
C ASP A 84 -18.18 61.54 -14.81
N LYS A 85 -18.97 61.53 -13.73
CA LYS A 85 -19.80 62.69 -13.35
C LYS A 85 -18.95 63.92 -13.07
N ALA A 86 -17.88 63.80 -12.28
CA ALA A 86 -17.01 64.95 -11.97
C ALA A 86 -16.40 65.58 -13.23
N LYS A 87 -15.95 64.74 -14.18
CA LYS A 87 -15.45 65.20 -15.49
C LYS A 87 -16.55 65.88 -16.32
N ALA A 88 -17.75 65.32 -16.35
CA ALA A 88 -18.89 65.90 -17.09
C ALA A 88 -19.31 67.26 -16.50
N VAL A 89 -19.49 67.33 -15.17
CA VAL A 89 -19.85 68.57 -14.46
C VAL A 89 -18.79 69.65 -14.66
N LYS A 90 -17.50 69.31 -14.61
CA LYS A 90 -16.42 70.28 -14.87
C LYS A 90 -16.50 70.88 -16.28
N LYS A 91 -16.74 70.04 -17.30
CA LYS A 91 -16.88 70.51 -18.69
C LYS A 91 -18.06 71.48 -18.85
N VAL A 92 -19.24 71.13 -18.33
CA VAL A 92 -20.42 72.01 -18.44
C VAL A 92 -20.31 73.25 -17.54
N ASP A 93 -19.56 73.20 -16.44
CA ASP A 93 -19.27 74.38 -15.62
C ASP A 93 -18.37 75.38 -16.37
N GLU A 94 -17.33 74.90 -17.07
CA GLU A 94 -16.49 75.76 -17.91
C GLU A 94 -17.31 76.48 -19.00
N GLU A 95 -18.28 75.80 -19.62
CA GLU A 95 -19.23 76.43 -20.56
C GLU A 95 -20.15 77.44 -19.87
N ARG A 96 -20.66 77.11 -18.68
CA ARG A 96 -21.49 78.01 -17.86
C ARG A 96 -20.73 79.29 -17.48
N GLN A 97 -19.48 79.17 -17.05
CA GLN A 97 -18.63 80.31 -16.71
C GLN A 97 -18.38 81.20 -17.93
N LYS A 98 -18.12 80.61 -19.11
CA LYS A 98 -17.99 81.36 -20.38
C LYS A 98 -19.28 82.11 -20.73
N ALA A 99 -20.45 81.48 -20.57
CA ALA A 99 -21.74 82.12 -20.83
C ALA A 99 -22.05 83.25 -19.83
N ASN A 100 -21.72 83.07 -18.54
CA ASN A 100 -21.83 84.10 -17.51
C ASN A 100 -20.95 85.32 -17.84
N LEU A 101 -19.70 85.09 -18.26
CA LEU A 101 -18.78 86.15 -18.66
C LEU A 101 -19.29 86.89 -19.91
N ALA A 102 -19.90 86.18 -20.87
CA ALA A 102 -20.48 86.79 -22.07
C ALA A 102 -21.63 87.75 -21.72
N VAL A 103 -22.49 87.42 -20.75
CA VAL A 103 -23.55 88.32 -20.27
C VAL A 103 -22.96 89.58 -19.64
N GLN A 104 -21.93 89.44 -18.78
CA GLN A 104 -21.25 90.59 -18.18
C GLN A 104 -20.65 91.51 -19.25
N LYS A 105 -19.96 90.94 -20.24
CA LYS A 105 -19.41 91.71 -21.38
C LYS A 105 -20.50 92.42 -22.18
N ALA A 106 -21.62 91.76 -22.47
CA ALA A 106 -22.74 92.38 -23.18
C ALA A 106 -23.34 93.58 -22.41
N TYR A 107 -23.40 93.51 -21.07
CA TYR A 107 -23.83 94.64 -20.24
C TYR A 107 -22.83 95.81 -20.24
N VAL A 108 -21.53 95.52 -20.27
CA VAL A 108 -20.49 96.56 -20.41
C VAL A 108 -20.61 97.23 -21.80
N GLU A 109 -20.70 96.45 -22.88
CA GLU A 109 -20.91 96.97 -24.23
C GLU A 109 -22.18 97.83 -24.33
N TYR A 110 -23.27 97.42 -23.70
CA TYR A 110 -24.51 98.19 -23.66
C TYR A 110 -24.34 99.56 -23.00
N ARG A 111 -23.54 99.67 -21.93
CA ARG A 111 -23.26 100.97 -21.28
C ARG A 111 -22.56 101.92 -22.25
N GLU A 112 -21.63 101.41 -23.04
CA GLU A 112 -20.78 102.18 -23.96
C GLU A 112 -21.41 102.42 -25.34
N ALA A 113 -22.43 101.65 -25.72
CA ALA A 113 -23.03 101.70 -27.06
C ALA A 113 -23.85 102.98 -27.35
N LYS A 114 -23.69 103.53 -28.55
CA LYS A 114 -24.54 104.61 -29.12
C LYS A 114 -25.91 104.09 -29.58
N ASP A 115 -25.96 102.90 -30.18
CA ASP A 115 -27.21 102.21 -30.55
C ASP A 115 -27.60 101.23 -29.44
N LYS A 116 -28.49 101.68 -28.56
CA LYS A 116 -28.96 100.90 -27.40
C LYS A 116 -29.77 99.69 -27.84
N ALA A 117 -30.58 99.80 -28.90
CA ALA A 117 -31.47 98.72 -29.33
C ALA A 117 -30.71 97.49 -29.85
N SER A 118 -29.61 97.71 -30.59
CA SER A 118 -28.74 96.63 -31.06
C SER A 118 -27.97 95.97 -29.91
N ALA A 119 -27.46 96.76 -28.95
CA ALA A 119 -26.78 96.23 -27.78
C ALA A 119 -27.73 95.44 -26.85
N GLU A 120 -29.00 95.83 -26.77
CA GLU A 120 -30.04 95.14 -25.99
C GLU A 120 -30.35 93.74 -26.56
N LYS A 121 -30.37 93.59 -27.90
CA LYS A 121 -30.49 92.27 -28.55
C LYS A 121 -29.32 91.34 -28.21
N LYS A 122 -28.09 91.88 -28.14
CA LYS A 122 -26.91 91.09 -27.72
C LYS A 122 -27.02 90.62 -26.26
N ILE A 123 -27.58 91.44 -25.38
CA ILE A 123 -27.85 91.04 -23.98
C ILE A 123 -28.87 89.90 -23.95
N GLU A 124 -29.99 90.02 -24.68
CA GLU A 124 -31.01 88.97 -24.74
C GLU A 124 -30.44 87.64 -25.28
N GLU A 125 -29.62 87.70 -26.33
CA GLU A 125 -28.96 86.50 -26.87
C GLU A 125 -27.98 85.88 -25.86
N ALA A 126 -27.18 86.71 -25.17
CA ALA A 126 -26.25 86.25 -24.14
C ALA A 126 -26.99 85.62 -22.93
N LYS A 127 -28.09 86.23 -22.49
CA LYS A 127 -28.96 85.68 -21.43
C LYS A 127 -29.59 84.36 -21.83
N ARG A 128 -30.02 84.21 -23.10
CA ARG A 128 -30.54 82.93 -23.61
C ARG A 128 -29.49 81.83 -23.51
N LYS A 129 -28.26 82.10 -23.99
CA LYS A 129 -27.13 81.16 -23.90
C LYS A 129 -26.76 80.84 -22.45
N GLN A 130 -26.80 81.83 -21.55
CA GLN A 130 -26.60 81.62 -20.12
C GLN A 130 -27.66 80.69 -19.51
N LYS A 131 -28.94 80.90 -19.85
CA LYS A 131 -30.04 80.05 -19.36
C LYS A 131 -29.89 78.60 -19.85
N GLU A 132 -29.50 78.41 -21.11
CA GLU A 132 -29.21 77.09 -21.68
C GLU A 132 -28.02 76.40 -21.00
N ALA A 133 -26.91 77.13 -20.78
CA ALA A 133 -25.74 76.60 -20.08
C ALA A 133 -26.05 76.25 -18.61
N ASN A 134 -26.83 77.09 -17.91
CA ASN A 134 -27.30 76.81 -16.56
C ASN A 134 -28.19 75.56 -16.52
N LYS A 135 -29.06 75.37 -17.52
CA LYS A 135 -29.90 74.16 -17.63
C LYS A 135 -29.04 72.91 -17.77
N LYS A 136 -28.07 72.91 -18.70
CA LYS A 136 -27.15 71.78 -18.91
C LYS A 136 -26.30 71.48 -17.67
N PHE A 137 -25.81 72.50 -16.98
CA PHE A 137 -25.07 72.34 -15.73
C PHE A 137 -25.94 71.68 -14.65
N ASN A 138 -27.17 72.16 -14.46
CA ASN A 138 -28.09 71.58 -13.48
C ASN A 138 -28.48 70.13 -13.84
N GLU A 139 -28.67 69.83 -15.13
CA GLU A 139 -28.95 68.47 -15.62
C GLU A 139 -27.80 67.50 -15.31
N GLU A 140 -26.54 67.89 -15.58
CA GLU A 140 -25.38 67.05 -15.26
C GLU A 140 -25.11 66.93 -13.75
N GLN A 141 -25.34 68.01 -13.00
CA GLN A 141 -25.17 67.99 -11.54
C GLN A 141 -26.22 67.10 -10.86
N ALA A 142 -27.42 67.01 -11.42
CA ALA A 142 -28.51 66.17 -10.93
C ALA A 142 -28.31 64.66 -11.16
N LYS A 143 -27.33 64.23 -11.99
CA LYS A 143 -27.06 62.79 -12.19
C LYS A 143 -26.69 62.12 -10.88
N VAL A 144 -27.37 61.05 -10.50
CA VAL A 144 -27.13 60.34 -9.23
C VAL A 144 -25.84 59.54 -9.33
N VAL A 145 -24.97 59.68 -8.33
CA VAL A 145 -23.75 58.88 -8.14
C VAL A 145 -23.67 58.42 -6.68
N PRO A 146 -22.92 57.35 -6.38
CA PRO A 146 -22.69 56.92 -5.00
C PRO A 146 -22.23 58.08 -4.12
N GLU A 147 -22.82 58.21 -2.93
CA GLU A 147 -22.37 59.22 -1.98
C GLU A 147 -20.96 58.90 -1.47
N ALA A 148 -20.22 59.91 -0.99
CA ALA A 148 -18.87 59.71 -0.46
C ALA A 148 -18.82 58.65 0.66
N LYS A 149 -19.87 58.56 1.48
CA LYS A 149 -20.02 57.54 2.53
C LYS A 149 -20.22 56.14 1.94
N GLU A 150 -21.03 56.01 0.89
CA GLU A 150 -21.26 54.72 0.21
C GLU A 150 -20.01 54.24 -0.50
N LEU A 151 -19.29 55.13 -1.19
CA LEU A 151 -18.02 54.81 -1.86
C LEU A 151 -16.93 54.40 -0.85
N ALA A 152 -16.87 55.07 0.32
CA ALA A 152 -15.99 54.65 1.40
C ALA A 152 -16.36 53.27 1.95
N ALA A 153 -17.65 52.97 2.07
CA ALA A 153 -18.13 51.66 2.52
C ALA A 153 -17.81 50.54 1.50
N THR A 154 -17.93 50.80 0.19
CA THR A 154 -17.55 49.81 -0.83
C THR A 154 -16.04 49.60 -0.88
N LYS A 155 -15.24 50.65 -0.71
CA LYS A 155 -13.78 50.56 -0.56
C LYS A 155 -13.37 49.68 0.62
N GLN A 156 -13.95 49.94 1.79
CA GLN A 156 -13.65 49.18 3.00
C GLN A 156 -14.04 47.70 2.85
N LYS A 157 -15.18 47.41 2.20
CA LYS A 157 -15.60 46.04 1.89
C LYS A 157 -14.61 45.34 0.95
N ALA A 158 -14.13 46.02 -0.08
CA ALA A 158 -13.12 45.47 -1.00
C ALA A 158 -11.79 45.18 -0.29
N GLU A 159 -11.32 46.10 0.55
CA GLU A 159 -10.09 45.90 1.33
C GLU A 159 -10.21 44.74 2.32
N LYS A 160 -11.34 44.65 3.03
CA LYS A 160 -11.61 43.54 3.95
C LYS A 160 -11.64 42.20 3.20
N ALA A 161 -12.37 42.12 2.09
CA ALA A 161 -12.46 40.90 1.31
C ALA A 161 -11.11 40.45 0.75
N LYS A 162 -10.23 41.41 0.36
CA LYS A 162 -8.84 41.12 -0.03
C LYS A 162 -8.03 40.51 1.11
N LYS A 163 -8.10 41.07 2.32
CA LYS A 163 -7.43 40.52 3.51
C LYS A 163 -7.96 39.12 3.85
N ASP A 164 -9.28 38.92 3.78
CA ASP A 164 -9.90 37.61 4.01
C ASP A 164 -9.41 36.57 2.98
N ALA A 165 -9.24 36.96 1.71
CA ALA A 165 -8.68 36.10 0.66
C ALA A 165 -7.19 35.78 0.87
N GLU A 166 -6.40 36.74 1.33
CA GLU A 166 -4.98 36.54 1.66
C GLU A 166 -4.80 35.56 2.81
N VAL A 167 -5.59 35.70 3.88
CA VAL A 167 -5.60 34.75 5.00
C VAL A 167 -6.04 33.34 4.55
N ALA A 168 -7.05 33.26 3.67
CA ALA A 168 -7.47 31.96 3.13
C ALA A 168 -6.37 31.32 2.26
N LYS A 169 -5.63 32.13 1.50
CA LYS A 169 -4.48 31.68 0.71
C LYS A 169 -3.36 31.13 1.61
N GLU A 170 -2.99 31.85 2.66
CA GLU A 170 -1.95 31.41 3.60
C GLU A 170 -2.30 30.06 4.24
N LYS A 171 -3.58 29.85 4.60
CA LYS A 171 -4.08 28.57 5.11
C LYS A 171 -3.97 27.45 4.08
N TYR A 172 -4.31 27.73 2.82
CA TYR A 172 -4.17 26.78 1.73
C TYR A 172 -2.70 26.42 1.48
N ASP A 173 -1.82 27.42 1.36
CA ASP A 173 -0.38 27.20 1.13
C ASP A 173 0.24 26.37 2.27
N LYS A 174 -0.15 26.63 3.53
CA LYS A 174 0.27 25.83 4.69
C LYS A 174 -0.25 24.39 4.64
N ALA A 175 -1.51 24.19 4.24
CA ALA A 175 -2.07 22.85 4.10
C ALA A 175 -1.38 22.05 2.98
N VAL A 176 -1.01 22.70 1.88
CA VAL A 176 -0.21 22.08 0.80
C VAL A 176 1.18 21.69 1.30
N GLN A 177 1.84 22.53 2.09
CA GLN A 177 3.12 22.17 2.72
C GLN A 177 2.98 20.96 3.68
N GLU A 178 1.88 20.87 4.43
CA GLU A 178 1.61 19.71 5.31
C GLU A 178 1.47 18.41 4.49
N VAL A 179 0.79 18.46 3.33
CA VAL A 179 0.70 17.33 2.40
C VAL A 179 2.07 16.91 1.88
N GLU A 180 2.90 17.87 1.49
CA GLU A 180 4.24 17.59 0.97
C GLU A 180 5.16 16.99 2.05
N VAL A 181 5.08 17.49 3.29
CA VAL A 181 5.80 16.93 4.44
C VAL A 181 5.38 15.48 4.68
N GLU A 182 4.08 15.17 4.70
CA GLU A 182 3.63 13.80 4.98
C GLU A 182 3.96 12.83 3.84
N LYS A 183 3.91 13.31 2.59
CA LYS A 183 4.38 12.55 1.42
C LYS A 183 5.87 12.22 1.52
N ASN A 184 6.70 13.19 1.92
CA ASN A 184 8.14 12.97 2.04
C ASN A 184 8.48 11.95 3.13
N LYS A 185 7.72 11.90 4.24
CA LYS A 185 7.90 10.86 5.26
C LYS A 185 7.61 9.46 4.73
N ILE A 186 6.57 9.29 3.91
CA ILE A 186 6.27 8.01 3.25
C ILE A 186 7.44 7.61 2.35
N LEU A 187 7.92 8.53 1.50
CA LEU A 187 9.07 8.27 0.62
C LEU A 187 10.36 7.94 1.38
N GLU A 188 10.61 8.61 2.51
CA GLU A 188 11.75 8.31 3.38
C GLU A 188 11.65 6.92 4.00
N GLN A 189 10.47 6.55 4.51
CA GLN A 189 10.22 5.21 5.05
C GLN A 189 10.34 4.13 3.96
N ASP A 190 9.83 4.37 2.76
CA ASP A 190 9.96 3.46 1.64
C ASP A 190 11.42 3.26 1.24
N ALA A 191 12.21 4.34 1.18
CA ALA A 191 13.63 4.27 0.88
C ALA A 191 14.44 3.56 1.98
N GLU A 192 14.06 3.67 3.25
CA GLU A 192 14.65 2.89 4.35
C GLU A 192 14.29 1.41 4.24
N ASN A 193 13.04 1.09 3.93
CA ASN A 193 12.56 -0.27 3.71
C ASN A 193 13.26 -0.92 2.51
N GLU A 194 13.46 -0.21 1.40
CA GLU A 194 14.23 -0.69 0.24
C GLU A 194 15.67 -1.07 0.63
N LYS A 195 16.36 -0.22 1.40
CA LYS A 195 17.71 -0.54 1.88
C LYS A 195 17.71 -1.76 2.79
N LYS A 196 16.70 -1.89 3.66
CA LYS A 196 16.55 -3.04 4.55
C LYS A 196 16.33 -4.33 3.75
N ILE A 197 15.53 -4.27 2.68
CA ILE A 197 15.34 -5.38 1.73
C ILE A 197 16.66 -5.79 1.10
N ASP A 198 17.44 -4.84 0.57
CA ASP A 198 18.73 -5.16 -0.05
C ASP A 198 19.68 -5.85 0.95
N VAL A 199 19.71 -5.39 2.21
CA VAL A 199 20.52 -6.02 3.27
C VAL A 199 20.03 -7.44 3.58
N LEU A 200 18.72 -7.62 3.73
CA LEU A 200 18.13 -8.93 4.05
C LEU A 200 18.30 -9.93 2.90
N GLN A 201 18.15 -9.49 1.65
CA GLN A 201 18.40 -10.31 0.47
C GLN A 201 19.85 -10.82 0.41
N ASN A 202 20.82 -9.94 0.71
CA ASN A 202 22.22 -10.35 0.77
C ASN A 202 22.45 -11.35 1.92
N LYS A 203 21.84 -11.11 3.09
CA LYS A 203 21.93 -12.03 4.23
C LYS A 203 21.34 -13.41 3.90
N VAL A 204 20.17 -13.45 3.27
CA VAL A 204 19.54 -14.68 2.76
C VAL A 204 20.51 -15.38 1.82
N ALA A 205 20.95 -14.72 0.75
CA ALA A 205 21.87 -15.31 -0.23
C ALA A 205 23.20 -15.83 0.38
N ASP A 206 23.74 -15.16 1.41
CA ASP A 206 24.94 -15.60 2.12
C ASP A 206 24.68 -16.83 3.00
N LEU A 207 23.53 -16.88 3.68
CA LEU A 207 23.10 -18.04 4.47
C LEU A 207 22.84 -19.25 3.57
N GLU A 208 22.13 -19.08 2.46
CA GLU A 208 21.89 -20.14 1.46
C GLU A 208 23.22 -20.76 0.98
N LYS A 209 24.20 -19.92 0.62
CA LYS A 209 25.54 -20.37 0.22
C LYS A 209 26.31 -21.03 1.36
N GLY A 210 26.09 -20.57 2.60
CA GLY A 210 26.72 -21.09 3.81
C GLY A 210 26.31 -22.52 4.16
N ILE A 211 25.14 -22.98 3.71
CA ILE A 211 24.65 -24.34 3.97
C ILE A 211 25.36 -25.38 3.07
N ALA A 212 25.62 -25.05 1.79
CA ALA A 212 26.26 -25.95 0.83
C ALA A 212 27.58 -26.62 1.29
N PRO A 213 28.55 -25.92 1.92
CA PRO A 213 29.78 -26.57 2.41
C PRO A 213 29.51 -27.60 3.51
N TYR A 214 28.53 -27.36 4.40
CA TYR A 214 28.16 -28.33 5.42
C TYR A 214 27.49 -29.57 4.81
N GLN A 215 26.62 -29.39 3.81
CA GLN A 215 25.99 -30.51 3.09
C GLN A 215 27.04 -31.38 2.38
N ASN A 216 28.03 -30.76 1.73
CA ASN A 216 29.16 -31.50 1.13
C ASN A 216 29.94 -32.29 2.19
N LYS A 217 30.20 -31.68 3.35
CA LYS A 217 30.89 -32.33 4.46
C LYS A 217 30.10 -33.51 5.04
N VAL A 218 28.77 -33.39 5.16
CA VAL A 218 27.88 -34.50 5.54
C VAL A 218 28.00 -35.66 4.55
N ALA A 219 27.96 -35.38 3.25
CA ALA A 219 28.09 -36.41 2.21
C ALA A 219 29.46 -37.12 2.25
N GLU A 220 30.55 -36.39 2.53
CA GLU A 220 31.88 -36.97 2.72
C GLU A 220 31.96 -37.86 3.96
N LEU A 221 31.47 -37.38 5.11
CA LEU A 221 31.45 -38.13 6.37
C LEU A 221 30.63 -39.42 6.24
N ASN A 222 29.48 -39.37 5.58
CA ASN A 222 28.66 -40.56 5.32
C ASN A 222 29.39 -41.60 4.45
N LYS A 223 30.14 -41.16 3.43
CA LYS A 223 30.98 -42.07 2.62
C LYS A 223 32.10 -42.70 3.44
N GLU A 224 32.72 -41.94 4.35
CA GLU A 224 33.80 -42.44 5.20
C GLU A 224 33.28 -43.44 6.24
N ILE A 225 32.15 -43.14 6.88
CA ILE A 225 31.45 -44.06 7.80
C ILE A 225 31.09 -45.36 7.09
N ALA A 226 30.51 -45.29 5.88
CA ALA A 226 30.15 -46.49 5.12
C ALA A 226 31.37 -47.37 4.76
N ARG A 227 32.52 -46.76 4.44
CA ARG A 227 33.77 -47.50 4.23
C ARG A 227 34.25 -48.17 5.51
N LEU A 228 34.33 -47.44 6.62
CA LEU A 228 34.77 -47.98 7.90
C LEU A 228 33.86 -49.12 8.39
N GLN A 229 32.55 -49.01 8.15
CA GLN A 229 31.60 -50.09 8.43
C GLN A 229 31.85 -51.33 7.57
N SER A 230 32.21 -51.16 6.30
CA SER A 230 32.61 -52.28 5.43
C SER A 230 33.91 -52.92 5.93
N ASP A 231 34.90 -52.12 6.28
CA ASP A 231 36.18 -52.61 6.80
C ASP A 231 36.01 -53.36 8.13
N LEU A 232 35.13 -52.88 9.01
CA LEU A 232 34.77 -53.54 10.26
C LEU A 232 34.12 -54.91 9.99
N LYS A 233 33.18 -54.96 9.04
CA LYS A 233 32.52 -56.20 8.65
C LYS A 233 33.51 -57.21 8.08
N ASP A 234 34.42 -56.78 7.20
CA ASP A 234 35.47 -57.63 6.67
C ASP A 234 36.40 -58.13 7.78
N ALA A 235 36.72 -57.29 8.78
CA ALA A 235 37.54 -57.68 9.93
C ALA A 235 36.83 -58.72 10.83
N GLU A 236 35.51 -58.60 11.01
CA GLU A 236 34.67 -59.60 11.69
C GLU A 236 34.65 -60.93 10.93
N GLU A 237 34.38 -60.92 9.62
CA GLU A 237 34.30 -62.12 8.78
C GLU A 237 35.65 -62.87 8.70
N ASN A 238 36.77 -62.14 8.75
CA ASN A 238 38.12 -62.71 8.68
C ASN A 238 38.74 -63.02 10.06
N ASN A 239 38.00 -62.88 11.17
CA ASN A 239 38.49 -63.10 12.54
C ASN A 239 39.78 -62.32 12.87
N VAL A 240 39.85 -61.07 12.42
CA VAL A 240 40.96 -60.15 12.75
C VAL A 240 40.95 -59.89 14.26
N GLU A 241 42.11 -59.57 14.84
CA GLU A 241 42.26 -59.31 16.28
C GLU A 241 41.35 -58.17 16.79
N ASP A 242 40.82 -58.35 18.01
CA ASP A 242 39.79 -57.45 18.57
C ASP A 242 40.26 -56.00 18.73
N TYR A 243 41.56 -55.76 18.98
CA TYR A 243 42.09 -54.39 19.05
C TYR A 243 41.95 -53.62 17.72
N ILE A 244 41.90 -54.32 16.57
CA ILE A 244 41.67 -53.70 15.26
C ILE A 244 40.19 -53.35 15.10
N LYS A 245 39.29 -54.24 15.55
CA LYS A 245 37.84 -54.00 15.52
C LYS A 245 37.45 -52.84 16.43
N GLU A 246 37.96 -52.81 17.67
CA GLU A 246 37.76 -51.70 18.61
C GLU A 246 38.27 -50.36 18.02
N GLY A 247 39.41 -50.39 17.32
CA GLY A 247 39.93 -49.22 16.62
C GLY A 247 39.02 -48.70 15.50
N LEU A 248 38.43 -49.62 14.71
CA LEU A 248 37.46 -49.29 13.67
C LEU A 248 36.13 -48.78 14.26
N GLU A 249 35.64 -49.41 15.33
CA GLU A 249 34.46 -48.98 16.07
C GLU A 249 34.64 -47.57 16.63
N GLN A 250 35.79 -47.26 17.23
CA GLN A 250 36.11 -45.92 17.72
C GLN A 250 36.17 -44.91 16.58
N ALA A 251 36.80 -45.25 15.45
CA ALA A 251 36.86 -44.36 14.29
C ALA A 251 35.46 -44.07 13.71
N ILE A 252 34.57 -45.06 13.67
CA ILE A 252 33.17 -44.88 13.29
C ILE A 252 32.45 -43.95 14.28
N ALA A 253 32.64 -44.15 15.59
CA ALA A 253 32.03 -43.33 16.63
C ALA A 253 32.48 -41.86 16.54
N ASP A 254 33.77 -41.61 16.34
CA ASP A 254 34.33 -40.26 16.18
C ASP A 254 33.75 -39.57 14.93
N LYS A 255 33.66 -40.29 13.80
CA LYS A 255 33.06 -39.76 12.57
C LYS A 255 31.57 -39.47 12.69
N LYS A 256 30.83 -40.30 13.42
CA LYS A 256 29.41 -40.05 13.74
C LYS A 256 29.24 -38.81 14.62
N ALA A 257 30.17 -38.55 15.56
CA ALA A 257 30.13 -37.33 16.37
C ALA A 257 30.43 -36.06 15.53
N GLU A 258 31.39 -36.13 14.59
CA GLU A 258 31.68 -35.05 13.64
C GLU A 258 30.47 -34.78 12.72
N LEU A 259 29.79 -35.85 12.26
CA LEU A 259 28.56 -35.76 11.46
C LEU A 259 27.44 -35.05 12.23
N ALA A 260 27.18 -35.45 13.47
CA ALA A 260 26.15 -34.82 14.32
C ALA A 260 26.42 -33.32 14.55
N THR A 261 27.68 -32.95 14.78
CA THR A 261 28.09 -31.54 14.93
C THR A 261 27.89 -30.75 13.63
N THR A 262 28.21 -31.37 12.49
CA THR A 262 28.04 -30.74 11.16
C THR A 262 26.56 -30.52 10.86
N GLN A 263 25.70 -31.48 11.20
CA GLN A 263 24.26 -31.36 11.03
C GLN A 263 23.67 -30.27 11.93
N GLN A 264 24.09 -30.18 13.20
CA GLN A 264 23.67 -29.09 14.08
C GLN A 264 23.99 -27.69 13.51
N ASN A 265 25.10 -27.54 12.78
CA ASN A 265 25.44 -26.29 12.12
C ASN A 265 24.52 -25.99 10.92
N ILE A 266 24.06 -27.02 10.20
CA ILE A 266 23.07 -26.88 9.13
C ILE A 266 21.76 -26.39 9.73
N ASP A 267 21.23 -27.07 10.74
CA ASP A 267 19.94 -26.75 11.36
C ASP A 267 19.93 -25.32 11.90
N LYS A 268 21.04 -24.89 12.52
CA LYS A 268 21.20 -23.52 13.00
C LYS A 268 21.20 -22.51 11.85
N THR A 269 21.91 -22.79 10.77
CA THR A 269 21.99 -21.89 9.61
C THR A 269 20.65 -21.80 8.87
N GLN A 270 19.91 -22.91 8.78
CA GLN A 270 18.55 -22.95 8.24
C GLN A 270 17.59 -22.14 9.10
N LYS A 271 17.69 -22.23 10.43
CA LYS A 271 16.90 -21.38 11.32
C LYS A 271 17.17 -19.89 11.12
N ASP A 272 18.45 -19.52 11.03
CA ASP A 272 18.85 -18.13 10.77
C ASP A 272 18.37 -17.62 9.39
N LEU A 273 18.23 -18.53 8.41
CA LEU A 273 17.68 -18.27 7.08
C LEU A 273 16.17 -18.01 7.15
N GLU A 274 15.41 -18.90 7.79
CA GLU A 274 13.96 -18.77 7.99
C GLU A 274 13.62 -17.45 8.71
N ASP A 275 14.36 -17.11 9.76
CA ASP A 275 14.19 -15.84 10.49
C ASP A 275 14.47 -14.62 9.58
N ALA A 276 15.47 -14.70 8.70
CA ALA A 276 15.82 -13.62 7.76
C ALA A 276 14.79 -13.46 6.64
N GLU A 277 14.26 -14.58 6.13
CA GLU A 277 13.21 -14.63 5.12
C GLU A 277 11.89 -14.05 5.67
N LEU A 278 11.51 -14.43 6.88
CA LEU A 278 10.32 -13.91 7.55
C LEU A 278 10.45 -12.41 7.85
N GLU A 279 11.65 -11.92 8.18
CA GLU A 279 11.89 -10.48 8.30
C GLU A 279 11.79 -9.76 6.94
N LEU A 280 12.31 -10.37 5.87
CA LEU A 280 12.24 -9.83 4.51
C LEU A 280 10.79 -9.72 4.03
N GLU A 281 9.98 -10.75 4.25
CA GLU A 281 8.57 -10.78 3.91
C GLU A 281 7.80 -9.66 4.62
N LYS A 282 8.01 -9.52 5.94
CA LYS A 282 7.37 -8.45 6.73
C LYS A 282 7.67 -7.06 6.18
N VAL A 283 8.91 -6.80 5.76
CA VAL A 283 9.28 -5.50 5.17
C VAL A 283 8.65 -5.33 3.78
N LEU A 284 8.63 -6.38 2.96
CA LEU A 284 7.98 -6.36 1.65
C LEU A 284 6.46 -6.12 1.72
N ALA A 285 5.79 -6.63 2.76
CA ALA A 285 4.38 -6.39 3.01
C ALA A 285 4.07 -4.91 3.32
N THR A 286 5.02 -4.17 3.92
CA THR A 286 4.83 -2.74 4.21
C THR A 286 4.95 -1.84 2.98
N LEU A 287 5.66 -2.27 1.93
CA LEU A 287 5.86 -1.51 0.69
C LEU A 287 4.72 -1.67 -0.32
N ASP A 288 3.83 -2.64 -0.12
CA ASP A 288 2.79 -2.99 -1.08
C ASP A 288 1.55 -3.53 -0.38
N PRO A 289 0.80 -2.66 0.32
CA PRO A 289 -0.41 -3.06 1.02
C PRO A 289 -1.54 -3.54 0.09
N GLU A 290 -1.43 -3.33 -1.24
CA GLU A 290 -2.47 -3.68 -2.22
C GLU A 290 -2.20 -4.99 -3.00
N GLY A 291 -1.10 -5.69 -2.70
CA GLY A 291 -0.55 -6.73 -3.59
C GLY A 291 -0.91 -8.20 -3.34
N LYS A 292 -1.58 -8.56 -2.23
CA LYS A 292 -2.04 -9.95 -1.98
C LYS A 292 -3.52 -9.94 -1.61
N THR A 293 -4.33 -10.71 -2.35
CA THR A 293 -5.72 -10.98 -1.92
C THR A 293 -5.71 -11.91 -0.71
N GLN A 294 -6.73 -11.86 0.16
CA GLN A 294 -6.84 -12.78 1.29
C GLN A 294 -6.81 -14.25 0.83
N ASP A 295 -7.38 -14.55 -0.35
CA ASP A 295 -7.34 -15.88 -0.97
C ASP A 295 -5.92 -16.32 -1.35
N GLU A 296 -5.04 -15.40 -1.78
CA GLU A 296 -3.63 -15.71 -2.05
C GLU A 296 -2.84 -15.95 -0.76
N LEU A 297 -3.11 -15.16 0.30
CA LEU A 297 -2.51 -15.36 1.62
C LEU A 297 -2.96 -16.67 2.26
N ASP A 298 -4.24 -17.03 2.16
CA ASP A 298 -4.78 -18.26 2.71
C ASP A 298 -4.28 -19.50 1.96
N LYS A 299 -4.04 -19.37 0.64
CA LYS A 299 -3.45 -20.42 -0.19
C LYS A 299 -1.96 -20.63 0.13
N GLU A 300 -1.20 -19.55 0.23
CA GLU A 300 0.23 -19.58 0.61
C GLU A 300 0.40 -20.15 2.01
N ALA A 301 -0.42 -19.72 2.99
CA ALA A 301 -0.40 -20.28 4.34
C ALA A 301 -0.78 -21.78 4.39
N ALA A 302 -1.68 -22.24 3.53
CA ALA A 302 -2.04 -23.66 3.44
C ALA A 302 -0.92 -24.50 2.80
N GLU A 303 -0.21 -23.94 1.82
CA GLU A 303 0.94 -24.56 1.17
C GLU A 303 2.15 -24.62 2.12
N ASP A 304 2.42 -23.56 2.88
CA ASP A 304 3.42 -23.53 3.96
C ASP A 304 3.13 -24.57 5.03
N ALA A 305 1.87 -24.68 5.48
CA ALA A 305 1.46 -25.69 6.45
C ALA A 305 1.68 -27.13 5.95
N ASN A 306 1.53 -27.37 4.63
CA ASN A 306 1.80 -28.67 4.03
C ASN A 306 3.31 -28.98 3.98
N ILE A 307 4.13 -27.97 3.67
CA ILE A 307 5.59 -28.09 3.67
C ILE A 307 6.10 -28.38 5.09
N GLU A 308 5.62 -27.65 6.09
CA GLU A 308 5.96 -27.87 7.50
C GLU A 308 5.56 -29.29 7.94
N ALA A 309 4.38 -29.77 7.54
CA ALA A 309 3.94 -31.14 7.85
C ALA A 309 4.84 -32.22 7.20
N LEU A 310 5.30 -31.99 5.97
CA LEU A 310 6.22 -32.89 5.27
C LEU A 310 7.62 -32.88 5.90
N GLN A 311 8.13 -31.72 6.31
CA GLN A 311 9.39 -31.59 7.03
C GLN A 311 9.36 -32.31 8.39
N ASN A 312 8.28 -32.12 9.17
CA ASN A 312 8.08 -32.83 10.44
C ASN A 312 8.06 -34.36 10.24
N LYS A 313 7.43 -34.84 9.16
CA LYS A 313 7.42 -36.26 8.83
C LYS A 313 8.81 -36.81 8.48
N VAL A 314 9.67 -36.03 7.82
CA VAL A 314 11.06 -36.41 7.58
C VAL A 314 11.81 -36.52 8.90
N ALA A 315 11.68 -35.51 9.77
CA ALA A 315 12.32 -35.52 11.10
C ALA A 315 11.88 -36.71 11.97
N ASP A 316 10.59 -37.06 11.96
CA ASP A 316 10.07 -38.24 12.67
C ASP A 316 10.66 -39.55 12.13
N LEU A 317 10.81 -39.68 10.81
CA LEU A 317 11.42 -40.84 10.19
C LEU A 317 12.91 -40.95 10.52
N GLU A 318 13.65 -39.84 10.54
CA GLU A 318 15.06 -39.81 10.96
C GLU A 318 15.24 -40.25 12.41
N ASN A 319 14.43 -39.72 13.33
CA ASN A 319 14.45 -40.11 14.74
C ASN A 319 14.16 -41.61 14.91
N LYS A 320 13.20 -42.13 14.13
CA LYS A 320 12.84 -43.55 14.17
C LYS A 320 13.94 -44.45 13.62
N VAL A 321 14.65 -44.04 12.57
CA VAL A 321 15.86 -44.74 12.10
C VAL A 321 16.93 -44.77 13.18
N ALA A 322 17.20 -43.63 13.84
CA ALA A 322 18.19 -43.53 14.91
C ALA A 322 17.89 -44.45 16.11
N GLU A 323 16.61 -44.53 16.50
CA GLU A 323 16.16 -45.39 17.60
C GLU A 323 16.26 -46.88 17.23
N LEU A 324 15.84 -47.23 16.01
CA LEU A 324 15.94 -48.61 15.51
C LEU A 324 17.40 -49.06 15.36
N ASP A 325 18.31 -48.18 14.92
CA ASP A 325 19.74 -48.48 14.85
C ASP A 325 20.34 -48.78 16.24
N LYS A 326 19.94 -48.00 17.26
CA LYS A 326 20.36 -48.25 18.65
C LYS A 326 19.83 -49.58 19.16
N GLU A 327 18.57 -49.90 18.88
CA GLU A 327 17.95 -51.16 19.31
C GLU A 327 18.59 -52.37 18.60
N VAL A 328 18.89 -52.26 17.30
CA VAL A 328 19.62 -53.28 16.55
C VAL A 328 21.01 -53.50 17.17
N THR A 329 21.74 -52.43 17.49
CA THR A 329 23.06 -52.51 18.13
C THR A 329 22.98 -53.18 19.51
N ARG A 330 21.98 -52.81 20.31
CA ARG A 330 21.72 -53.39 21.64
C ARG A 330 21.41 -54.89 21.53
N LEU A 331 20.52 -55.29 20.62
CA LEU A 331 20.17 -56.70 20.40
C LEU A 331 21.35 -57.52 19.87
N GLN A 332 22.23 -56.93 19.06
CA GLN A 332 23.48 -57.59 18.64
C GLN A 332 24.41 -57.84 19.84
N SER A 333 24.53 -56.87 20.75
CA SER A 333 25.29 -57.05 22.00
C SER A 333 24.66 -58.13 22.89
N ASP A 334 23.36 -58.08 23.12
CA ASP A 334 22.63 -59.05 23.96
C ASP A 334 22.76 -60.48 23.38
N LEU A 335 22.75 -60.63 22.05
CA LEU A 335 22.93 -61.92 21.37
C LEU A 335 24.36 -62.45 21.55
N LYS A 336 25.37 -61.60 21.37
CA LYS A 336 26.78 -61.95 21.58
C LYS A 336 27.05 -62.38 23.03
N ASP A 337 26.52 -61.64 24.00
CA ASP A 337 26.60 -61.99 25.41
C ASP A 337 25.93 -63.35 25.70
N ALA A 338 24.78 -63.63 25.07
CA ALA A 338 24.09 -64.90 25.22
C ALA A 338 24.87 -66.09 24.62
N GLU A 339 25.54 -65.87 23.49
CA GLU A 339 26.44 -66.85 22.86
C GLU A 339 27.65 -67.16 23.73
N GLU A 340 28.34 -66.14 24.24
CA GLU A 340 29.53 -66.29 25.09
C GLU A 340 29.22 -66.96 26.43
N ASN A 341 28.05 -66.68 27.02
CA ASN A 341 27.64 -67.24 28.31
C ASN A 341 26.91 -68.58 28.22
N ASN A 342 26.83 -69.21 27.04
CA ASN A 342 26.13 -70.49 26.81
C ASN A 342 24.67 -70.49 27.31
N VAL A 343 23.98 -69.36 27.13
CA VAL A 343 22.55 -69.24 27.46
C VAL A 343 21.75 -70.22 26.59
N GLU A 344 20.62 -70.72 27.07
CA GLU A 344 19.83 -71.74 26.39
C GLU A 344 19.40 -71.31 24.97
N ASP A 345 19.42 -72.27 24.03
CA ASP A 345 19.19 -72.04 22.60
C ASP A 345 17.88 -71.30 22.29
N TYR A 346 16.82 -71.52 23.07
CA TYR A 346 15.54 -70.82 22.88
C TYR A 346 15.62 -69.30 23.15
N VAL A 347 16.57 -68.86 23.98
CA VAL A 347 16.80 -67.43 24.27
C VAL A 347 17.55 -66.77 23.10
N LYS A 348 18.56 -67.47 22.55
CA LYS A 348 19.31 -67.03 21.38
C LYS A 348 18.41 -66.92 20.16
N GLU A 349 17.59 -67.93 19.90
CA GLU A 349 16.62 -67.93 18.79
C GLU A 349 15.60 -66.78 18.92
N GLY A 350 15.20 -66.45 20.16
CA GLY A 350 14.36 -65.29 20.46
C GLY A 350 15.02 -63.94 20.13
N LEU A 351 16.30 -63.77 20.50
CA LEU A 351 17.09 -62.57 20.21
C LEU A 351 17.41 -62.43 18.71
N GLU A 352 17.77 -63.53 18.03
CA GLU A 352 17.97 -63.55 16.57
C GLU A 352 16.70 -63.15 15.81
N LYS A 353 15.55 -63.67 16.25
CA LYS A 353 14.26 -63.29 15.65
C LYS A 353 13.95 -61.82 15.87
N ALA A 354 14.13 -61.30 17.09
CA ALA A 354 13.91 -59.88 17.39
C ALA A 354 14.86 -58.97 16.58
N LEU A 355 16.12 -59.36 16.44
CA LEU A 355 17.11 -58.66 15.63
C LEU A 355 16.73 -58.63 14.14
N THR A 356 16.27 -59.77 13.61
CA THR A 356 15.81 -59.88 12.22
C THR A 356 14.59 -58.99 11.97
N ASP A 357 13.60 -59.05 12.86
CA ASP A 357 12.38 -58.24 12.77
C ASP A 357 12.72 -56.72 12.82
N LYS A 358 13.64 -56.30 13.71
CA LYS A 358 14.09 -54.91 13.82
C LYS A 358 14.93 -54.43 12.63
N LYS A 359 15.77 -55.28 12.03
CA LYS A 359 16.50 -54.97 10.79
C LYS A 359 15.54 -54.76 9.60
N VAL A 360 14.46 -55.52 9.53
CA VAL A 360 13.41 -55.31 8.50
C VAL A 360 12.67 -53.99 8.74
N GLU A 361 12.31 -53.68 9.99
CA GLU A 361 11.67 -52.40 10.35
C GLU A 361 12.57 -51.20 10.01
N LEU A 362 13.88 -51.31 10.31
CA LEU A 362 14.90 -50.31 9.96
C LEU A 362 14.99 -50.12 8.44
N ASN A 363 15.08 -51.20 7.65
CA ASN A 363 15.18 -51.12 6.19
C ASN A 363 13.94 -50.46 5.56
N ASN A 364 12.75 -50.78 6.05
CA ASN A 364 11.51 -50.18 5.57
C ASN A 364 11.40 -48.70 5.95
N THR A 365 11.83 -48.33 7.16
CA THR A 365 11.86 -46.94 7.62
C THR A 365 12.90 -46.13 6.84
N GLN A 366 14.06 -46.71 6.54
CA GLN A 366 15.08 -46.10 5.68
C GLN A 366 14.56 -45.87 4.26
N LYS A 367 13.85 -46.83 3.66
CA LYS A 367 13.20 -46.62 2.35
C LYS A 367 12.16 -45.50 2.38
N ALA A 368 11.36 -45.42 3.44
CA ALA A 368 10.41 -44.33 3.61
C ALA A 368 11.14 -42.98 3.72
N LEU A 369 12.22 -42.94 4.50
CA LEU A 369 13.09 -41.77 4.63
C LEU A 369 13.77 -41.39 3.31
N ASP A 370 14.18 -42.34 2.46
CA ASP A 370 14.78 -42.06 1.15
C ASP A 370 13.75 -41.50 0.14
N THR A 371 12.46 -41.78 0.36
CA THR A 371 11.36 -41.30 -0.52
C THR A 371 10.74 -39.98 -0.06
N ALA A 372 10.76 -39.68 1.24
CA ALA A 372 10.14 -38.48 1.79
C ALA A 372 10.74 -37.15 1.28
N PRO A 373 12.07 -37.01 1.11
CA PRO A 373 12.69 -35.83 0.51
C PRO A 373 12.23 -35.57 -0.92
N LYS A 374 11.90 -36.62 -1.70
CA LYS A 374 11.37 -36.45 -3.08
C LYS A 374 9.95 -35.90 -3.09
N ALA A 375 9.13 -36.26 -2.10
CA ALA A 375 7.79 -35.70 -1.94
C ALA A 375 7.86 -34.24 -1.50
N LEU A 376 8.83 -33.90 -0.63
CA LEU A 376 9.12 -32.52 -0.25
C LEU A 376 9.61 -31.69 -1.46
N ASP A 377 10.54 -32.23 -2.25
CA ASP A 377 11.04 -31.62 -3.50
C ASP A 377 9.93 -31.41 -4.54
N THR A 378 8.96 -32.33 -4.61
CA THR A 378 7.80 -32.19 -5.51
C THR A 378 6.88 -31.06 -5.05
N ALA A 379 6.55 -31.01 -3.76
CA ALA A 379 5.75 -29.92 -3.18
C ALA A 379 6.41 -28.55 -3.32
N LEU A 380 7.75 -28.50 -3.23
CA LEU A 380 8.54 -27.28 -3.41
C LEU A 380 8.62 -26.84 -4.89
N ASN A 381 8.62 -27.77 -5.85
CA ASN A 381 8.63 -27.44 -7.28
C ASN A 381 7.25 -26.98 -7.81
N GLU A 382 6.15 -27.41 -7.20
CA GLU A 382 4.80 -26.92 -7.53
C GLU A 382 4.59 -25.44 -7.16
N LEU A 383 5.49 -24.84 -6.37
CA LEU A 383 5.55 -23.41 -6.05
C LEU A 383 6.26 -22.56 -7.13
N GLY A 384 6.72 -23.16 -8.23
CA GLY A 384 7.26 -22.47 -9.42
C GLY A 384 6.18 -21.74 -10.23
N PRO A 385 6.55 -20.74 -11.08
CA PRO A 385 5.65 -19.66 -11.49
C PRO A 385 4.44 -20.17 -12.29
N ASP A 386 3.25 -19.81 -11.80
CA ASP A 386 1.90 -20.05 -12.34
C ASP A 386 1.82 -20.64 -13.77
N GLY A 387 1.23 -21.83 -13.84
CA GLY A 387 0.30 -22.18 -14.91
C GLY A 387 0.91 -22.67 -16.21
N ASP A 388 1.36 -23.92 -16.22
CA ASP A 388 1.02 -24.81 -17.33
C ASP A 388 0.39 -26.05 -16.69
N GLU A 389 -0.95 -26.09 -16.73
CA GLU A 389 -1.67 -27.34 -16.65
C GLU A 389 -1.03 -28.28 -17.69
N GLU A 390 -0.33 -29.33 -17.25
CA GLU A 390 -0.16 -30.51 -18.10
C GLU A 390 -1.55 -31.13 -18.28
N GLU A 391 -2.35 -30.55 -19.17
CA GLU A 391 -3.44 -31.29 -19.81
C GLU A 391 -2.78 -32.45 -20.56
N THR A 392 -2.92 -33.64 -19.98
CA THR A 392 -2.76 -34.90 -20.69
C THR A 392 -3.35 -34.76 -22.11
N PRO A 393 -2.60 -35.01 -23.20
CA PRO A 393 -3.11 -34.79 -24.54
C PRO A 393 -4.25 -35.79 -24.82
N ALA A 394 -5.47 -35.29 -24.94
CA ALA A 394 -6.61 -36.05 -25.43
C ALA A 394 -6.34 -36.54 -26.87
N PRO A 395 -6.78 -37.76 -27.24
CA PRO A 395 -6.43 -38.36 -28.51
C PRO A 395 -7.11 -37.63 -29.69
N ALA A 396 -6.32 -37.45 -30.74
CA ALA A 396 -6.59 -36.62 -31.93
C ALA A 396 -7.94 -36.90 -32.64
N PRO A 397 -8.65 -35.85 -33.09
CA PRO A 397 -9.67 -35.99 -34.13
C PRO A 397 -9.06 -35.93 -35.54
N LYS A 398 -9.61 -36.76 -36.42
CA LYS A 398 -9.21 -37.03 -37.81
C LYS A 398 -9.51 -35.83 -38.74
N PRO A 399 -8.72 -35.60 -39.83
CA PRO A 399 -8.79 -34.38 -40.62
C PRO A 399 -9.83 -34.41 -41.75
N GLU A 400 -10.55 -33.30 -41.95
CA GLU A 400 -11.29 -33.00 -43.18
C GLU A 400 -11.03 -31.56 -43.69
N GLN A 401 -10.37 -31.53 -44.87
CA GLN A 401 -10.36 -30.64 -46.04
C GLN A 401 -10.61 -29.11 -46.01
N PRO A 402 -10.08 -28.37 -47.00
CA PRO A 402 -9.69 -26.97 -46.84
C PRO A 402 -10.55 -25.93 -47.58
N ALA A 403 -10.40 -24.70 -47.08
CA ALA A 403 -10.47 -23.39 -47.72
C ALA A 403 -11.84 -22.71 -47.92
N GLU A 404 -12.02 -21.57 -47.25
CA GLU A 404 -12.55 -20.35 -47.87
C GLU A 404 -11.78 -19.11 -47.38
N GLN A 405 -11.47 -18.21 -48.33
CA GLN A 405 -10.71 -16.97 -48.17
C GLN A 405 -11.45 -15.91 -47.33
N PRO A 406 -10.74 -15.06 -46.56
CA PRO A 406 -11.36 -13.95 -45.86
C PRO A 406 -11.69 -12.78 -46.82
N LYS A 407 -12.94 -12.29 -46.75
CA LYS A 407 -13.39 -11.03 -47.38
C LYS A 407 -12.81 -9.80 -46.68
N PRO A 408 -12.67 -8.66 -47.38
CA PRO A 408 -12.00 -7.47 -46.87
C PRO A 408 -12.87 -6.66 -45.89
N ALA A 409 -12.19 -5.93 -45.00
CA ALA A 409 -12.74 -5.15 -43.89
C ALA A 409 -13.73 -4.05 -44.33
N PRO A 410 -14.83 -3.81 -43.58
CA PRO A 410 -15.70 -2.67 -43.81
C PRO A 410 -15.14 -1.38 -43.19
N ALA A 411 -15.32 -0.28 -43.93
CA ALA A 411 -14.93 1.09 -43.63
C ALA A 411 -15.55 1.66 -42.31
N PRO A 412 -14.93 2.70 -41.72
CA PRO A 412 -15.40 3.30 -40.45
C PRO A 412 -16.77 3.96 -40.59
N LYS A 413 -17.62 3.79 -39.56
CA LYS A 413 -18.93 4.46 -39.42
C LYS A 413 -18.77 5.93 -38.98
N PRO A 414 -19.76 6.80 -39.27
CA PRO A 414 -19.68 8.24 -39.02
C PRO A 414 -19.77 8.60 -37.53
N GLU A 415 -19.12 9.70 -37.15
CA GLU A 415 -19.21 10.35 -35.83
C GLU A 415 -20.67 10.63 -35.44
N LYS A 416 -21.01 10.36 -34.17
CA LYS A 416 -22.28 10.77 -33.56
C LYS A 416 -22.28 12.30 -33.37
N THR A 417 -23.40 12.95 -33.68
CA THR A 417 -23.63 14.38 -33.46
C THR A 417 -23.94 14.68 -32.00
N ASP A 418 -23.49 15.86 -31.53
CA ASP A 418 -23.58 16.37 -30.15
C ASP A 418 -24.98 16.26 -29.50
N ASP A 419 -26.05 16.29 -30.30
CA ASP A 419 -27.43 16.17 -29.82
C ASP A 419 -27.76 14.79 -29.22
N GLN A 420 -27.08 13.70 -29.65
CA GLN A 420 -27.30 12.37 -29.07
C GLN A 420 -26.59 12.18 -27.71
N GLN A 421 -25.49 12.91 -27.46
CA GLN A 421 -24.84 12.90 -26.14
C GLN A 421 -25.65 13.68 -25.10
N ALA A 422 -26.34 14.74 -25.52
CA ALA A 422 -27.15 15.55 -24.62
C ALA A 422 -28.40 14.80 -24.08
N GLU A 423 -29.02 13.93 -24.89
CA GLU A 423 -30.14 13.10 -24.42
C GLU A 423 -29.70 11.97 -23.47
N GLU A 424 -28.53 11.36 -23.70
CA GLU A 424 -27.97 10.34 -22.81
C GLU A 424 -27.53 10.92 -21.45
N ASP A 425 -27.05 12.17 -21.41
CA ASP A 425 -26.73 12.87 -20.16
C ASP A 425 -27.99 13.31 -19.36
N TYR A 426 -29.09 13.63 -20.04
CA TYR A 426 -30.36 13.96 -19.39
C TYR A 426 -31.00 12.72 -18.75
N ALA A 427 -30.95 11.56 -19.43
CA ALA A 427 -31.43 10.30 -18.88
C ALA A 427 -30.64 9.90 -17.62
N ARG A 428 -29.30 10.02 -17.63
CA ARG A 428 -28.44 9.67 -16.49
C ARG A 428 -28.66 10.56 -15.26
N ARG A 429 -28.91 11.86 -15.45
CA ARG A 429 -29.22 12.79 -14.35
C ARG A 429 -30.57 12.50 -13.69
N SER A 430 -31.55 11.99 -14.45
CA SER A 430 -32.86 11.65 -13.90
C SER A 430 -32.84 10.37 -13.04
N GLU A 431 -31.97 9.41 -13.36
CA GLU A 431 -31.76 8.21 -12.52
C GLU A 431 -31.01 8.56 -11.21
N GLU A 432 -30.01 9.45 -11.25
CA GLU A 432 -29.31 9.91 -10.04
C GLU A 432 -30.21 10.71 -9.09
N GLU A 433 -31.21 11.42 -9.62
CA GLU A 433 -32.18 12.16 -8.81
C GLU A 433 -33.24 11.22 -8.19
N TYR A 434 -33.64 10.16 -8.89
CA TYR A 434 -34.54 9.13 -8.34
C TYR A 434 -33.90 8.32 -7.20
N ASN A 435 -32.58 8.05 -7.28
CA ASN A 435 -31.84 7.34 -6.23
C ASN A 435 -31.46 8.20 -5.01
N ARG A 436 -31.75 9.52 -5.02
CA ARG A 436 -31.50 10.43 -3.88
C ARG A 436 -32.73 10.74 -3.03
N LEU A 437 -33.88 10.13 -3.29
CA LEU A 437 -35.04 10.27 -2.40
C LEU A 437 -34.79 9.55 -1.06
N PRO A 438 -34.68 10.26 0.08
CA PRO A 438 -34.47 9.59 1.37
C PRO A 438 -35.74 8.81 1.76
N GLN A 439 -35.57 7.51 2.03
CA GLN A 439 -36.61 6.72 2.71
C GLN A 439 -36.94 7.38 4.05
N GLN A 440 -38.13 7.94 4.17
CA GLN A 440 -38.66 8.38 5.45
C GLN A 440 -38.85 7.15 6.36
N GLN A 441 -38.09 7.11 7.46
CA GLN A 441 -38.38 6.21 8.57
C GLN A 441 -39.66 6.67 9.29
N PRO A 442 -40.54 5.75 9.73
CA PRO A 442 -41.70 6.13 10.52
C PRO A 442 -41.29 6.58 11.94
N PRO A 443 -42.07 7.46 12.61
CA PRO A 443 -41.70 8.01 13.91
C PRO A 443 -41.69 6.95 15.02
N LYS A 444 -40.67 7.00 15.87
CA LYS A 444 -40.52 6.15 17.07
C LYS A 444 -41.52 6.55 18.16
N ALA A 445 -42.13 5.53 18.76
CA ALA A 445 -43.05 5.63 19.88
C ALA A 445 -42.39 6.20 21.15
N GLU A 446 -43.12 7.08 21.84
CA GLU A 446 -42.88 7.55 23.20
C GLU A 446 -42.87 6.39 24.22
N LYS A 447 -41.91 6.42 25.16
CA LYS A 447 -41.97 5.69 26.43
C LYS A 447 -41.65 6.64 27.60
N PRO A 448 -42.22 6.39 28.80
CA PRO A 448 -42.54 7.44 29.77
C PRO A 448 -41.38 7.82 30.71
N ALA A 449 -41.55 8.98 31.35
CA ALA A 449 -40.61 9.67 32.22
C ALA A 449 -40.13 8.85 33.44
N PRO A 450 -38.85 9.01 33.87
CA PRO A 450 -38.35 8.43 35.11
C PRO A 450 -38.73 9.26 36.35
N ALA A 451 -39.06 8.56 37.43
CA ALA A 451 -39.42 9.10 38.75
C ALA A 451 -38.24 9.80 39.46
N PRO A 452 -38.50 10.75 40.39
CA PRO A 452 -37.46 11.52 41.08
C PRO A 452 -36.76 10.73 42.20
N LYS A 453 -35.46 10.98 42.38
CA LYS A 453 -34.59 10.43 43.45
C LYS A 453 -34.69 11.28 44.73
N PRO A 454 -34.57 10.67 45.94
CA PRO A 454 -34.75 11.36 47.22
C PRO A 454 -33.53 12.17 47.66
N GLU A 455 -33.82 13.23 48.41
CA GLU A 455 -32.89 14.19 49.03
C GLU A 455 -31.98 13.55 50.09
N GLN A 456 -30.72 14.02 50.16
CA GLN A 456 -29.84 13.82 51.32
C GLN A 456 -29.64 15.16 52.05
N PRO A 457 -29.50 15.14 53.39
CA PRO A 457 -29.70 16.31 54.23
C PRO A 457 -28.46 17.20 54.33
N VAL A 458 -28.75 18.48 54.54
CA VAL A 458 -27.81 19.58 54.82
C VAL A 458 -27.25 19.43 56.24
N PRO A 459 -25.94 19.63 56.46
CA PRO A 459 -25.43 19.91 57.81
C PRO A 459 -25.56 21.40 58.12
N ALA A 460 -26.10 21.72 59.29
CA ALA A 460 -26.11 23.04 59.91
C ALA A 460 -25.63 22.92 61.36
N PRO A 461 -25.30 24.03 62.06
CA PRO A 461 -24.75 25.31 61.60
C PRO A 461 -23.24 25.46 61.88
#